data_AF-A0A4Q3A704-F1
#
_entry.id   AF-A0A4Q3A704-F1
#
_cell.length_a   1.000
_cell.length_b   1.000
_cell.length_c   1.000
_cell.angle_alpha   90.00
_cell.angle_beta   90.00
_cell.angle_gamma   90.00
#
_symmetry.space_group_name_H-M   'P 1'
#
loop_
_entity.id
_entity.type
_entity.pdbx_description
1 polymer ?
#
loop_
_entity_poly.entity_id
_entity_poly.type
_entity_poly.pdbx_seq_one_letter_code
_entity_poly.pdbx_strand_id
1 'polypeptide(L)'
;MRHNHRAALVEAMDGATASNLRYNEFYQLEFQCAYKANSKADYRAAVEPVVAEAIRKITGVRETRIVPSDRLPSYSMITNDIEVPYTHPGSTATVMKWKEMCSISTRTDFPVEDVHVLEIAIGLDRLVAVEATN
;
A
#
# COMPACT_ATOMS: atom_id res chain seq x y z
N MET A 1 4.09 -4.44 -34.64
CA MET A 1 2.74 -4.41 -34.06
C MET A 1 2.86 -4.51 -32.55
N ARG A 2 2.48 -3.48 -31.79
CA ARG A 2 2.42 -3.55 -30.31
C ARG A 2 1.05 -4.13 -29.94
N HIS A 3 1.03 -5.25 -29.24
CA HIS A 3 -0.21 -5.80 -28.69
C HIS A 3 -0.58 -5.01 -27.44
N ASN A 4 -1.60 -4.15 -27.57
CA ASN A 4 -2.25 -3.48 -26.45
C ASN A 4 -3.19 -4.48 -25.76
N HIS A 5 -2.71 -5.18 -24.74
CA HIS A 5 -3.60 -5.82 -23.77
C HIS A 5 -4.08 -4.78 -22.75
N ARG A 6 -5.10 -4.00 -23.13
CA ARG A 6 -5.95 -3.35 -22.12
C ARG A 6 -6.98 -4.37 -21.68
N ALA A 7 -6.69 -5.07 -20.59
CA ALA A 7 -7.71 -5.79 -19.85
C ALA A 7 -8.73 -4.75 -19.36
N ALA A 8 -9.91 -4.71 -19.99
CA ALA A 8 -11.01 -3.92 -19.49
C ALA A 8 -11.52 -4.63 -18.23
N LEU A 9 -11.10 -4.16 -17.05
CA LEU A 9 -11.72 -4.56 -15.79
C LEU A 9 -13.20 -4.18 -15.84
N VAL A 10 -14.07 -5.16 -15.62
CA VAL A 10 -15.51 -4.95 -15.52
C VAL A 10 -15.79 -4.23 -14.20
N GLU A 11 -16.16 -2.95 -14.27
CA GLU A 11 -16.55 -2.15 -13.10
C GLU A 11 -17.93 -2.61 -12.62
N ALA A 12 -18.01 -3.17 -11.40
CA ALA A 12 -19.27 -3.44 -10.74
C ALA A 12 -19.84 -2.14 -10.14
N MET A 13 -21.15 -2.09 -9.90
CA MET A 13 -21.87 -0.93 -9.34
C MET A 13 -21.53 -0.62 -7.86
N ASP A 14 -20.43 -1.15 -7.33
CA ASP A 14 -20.01 -1.03 -5.93
C ASP A 14 -19.07 0.17 -5.70
N GLY A 15 -18.76 0.93 -6.75
CA GLY A 15 -17.85 2.09 -6.71
C GLY A 15 -16.37 1.73 -6.82
N ALA A 16 -16.02 0.49 -7.17
CA ALA A 16 -14.66 0.14 -7.57
C ALA A 16 -14.41 0.65 -9.00
N THR A 17 -13.48 1.59 -9.13
CA THR A 17 -13.06 2.10 -10.44
C THR A 17 -11.55 2.15 -10.53
N ALA A 18 -11.03 1.78 -11.70
CA ALA A 18 -9.58 1.80 -11.94
C ALA A 18 -8.99 3.21 -11.76
N SER A 19 -9.78 4.20 -12.12
CA SER A 19 -9.45 5.62 -11.99
C SER A 19 -9.33 6.10 -10.54
N ASN A 20 -9.92 5.37 -9.58
CA ASN A 20 -9.76 5.60 -8.13
C ASN A 20 -8.76 4.66 -7.47
N LEU A 21 -8.07 3.81 -8.25
CA LEU A 21 -7.19 2.73 -7.78
C LEU A 21 -7.91 1.73 -6.86
N ARG A 22 -9.20 1.49 -7.13
CA ARG A 22 -10.02 0.52 -6.43
C ARG A 22 -10.48 -0.55 -7.41
N TYR A 23 -10.06 -1.77 -7.16
CA TYR A 23 -10.32 -2.92 -8.02
C TYR A 23 -11.08 -3.98 -7.24
N ASN A 24 -11.96 -4.71 -7.91
CA ASN A 24 -12.65 -5.87 -7.33
C ASN A 24 -11.72 -7.09 -7.22
N GLU A 25 -10.75 -7.18 -8.13
CA GLU A 25 -9.71 -8.20 -8.16
C GLU A 25 -8.37 -7.48 -8.35
N PHE A 26 -7.38 -7.84 -7.56
CA PHE A 26 -6.03 -7.26 -7.59
C PHE A 26 -5.02 -8.26 -7.01
N TYR A 27 -3.75 -8.04 -7.35
CA TYR A 27 -2.61 -8.72 -6.81
C TYR A 27 -1.99 -7.92 -5.66
N GLN A 28 -1.68 -8.64 -4.58
CA GLN A 28 -1.01 -8.09 -3.41
C GLN A 28 0.23 -8.92 -3.11
N LEU A 29 1.34 -8.25 -2.84
CA LEU A 29 2.54 -8.88 -2.29
C LEU A 29 2.54 -8.67 -0.78
N GLU A 30 2.63 -9.78 -0.03
CA GLU A 30 2.68 -9.74 1.42
C GLU A 30 3.97 -10.34 1.95
N PHE A 31 4.56 -9.65 2.92
CA PHE A 31 5.64 -10.18 3.76
C PHE A 31 5.14 -10.23 5.20
N GLN A 32 5.45 -11.33 5.89
CA GLN A 32 5.13 -11.49 7.30
C GLN A 32 6.38 -11.96 8.04
N CYS A 33 6.75 -11.22 9.09
CA CYS A 33 7.88 -11.55 9.96
C CYS A 33 7.35 -11.74 11.38
N ALA A 34 7.35 -12.99 11.86
CA ALA A 34 7.02 -13.29 13.24
C ALA A 34 8.26 -13.09 14.13
N TYR A 35 8.10 -12.38 15.24
CA TYR A 35 9.19 -12.09 16.17
C TYR A 35 8.72 -12.08 17.62
N LYS A 36 9.62 -12.38 18.56
CA LYS A 36 9.33 -12.27 19.99
C LYS A 36 9.18 -10.79 20.36
N ALA A 37 8.14 -10.46 21.11
CA ALA A 37 7.85 -9.09 21.56
C ALA A 37 9.01 -8.47 22.35
N ASN A 38 9.79 -9.29 23.06
CA ASN A 38 10.95 -8.87 23.85
C ASN A 38 12.29 -8.90 23.09
N SER A 39 12.29 -9.10 21.77
CA SER A 39 13.51 -9.16 20.94
C SER A 39 14.36 -7.88 20.98
N LYS A 40 13.79 -6.75 21.43
CA LYS A 40 14.38 -5.40 21.43
C LYS A 40 14.70 -4.86 20.02
N ALA A 41 14.32 -5.59 18.98
CA ALA A 41 14.49 -5.17 17.60
C ALA A 41 13.27 -4.35 17.17
N ASP A 42 13.51 -3.11 16.78
CA ASP A 42 12.48 -2.27 16.15
C ASP A 42 12.47 -2.52 14.64
N TYR A 43 11.86 -3.65 14.26
CA TYR A 43 11.74 -4.04 12.86
C TYR A 43 10.96 -3.00 12.05
N ARG A 44 9.97 -2.36 12.67
CA ARG A 44 9.11 -1.37 12.03
C ARG A 44 9.92 -0.15 11.60
N ALA A 45 10.65 0.46 12.54
CA ALA A 45 11.49 1.62 12.25
C ALA A 45 12.58 1.31 11.21
N ALA A 46 13.03 0.05 11.13
CA ALA A 46 14.00 -0.37 10.12
C ALA A 46 13.39 -0.51 8.71
N VAL A 47 12.16 -1.03 8.59
CA VAL A 47 11.57 -1.33 7.27
C VAL A 47 10.78 -0.18 6.66
N GLU A 48 10.04 0.60 7.45
CA GLU A 48 9.17 1.66 6.94
C GLU A 48 9.88 2.62 5.97
N PRO A 49 11.04 3.21 6.30
CA PRO A 49 11.74 4.12 5.38
C PRO A 49 12.24 3.41 4.11
N VAL A 50 12.64 2.13 4.23
CA VAL A 50 13.15 1.34 3.10
C VAL A 50 12.02 1.00 2.13
N VAL A 51 10.86 0.60 2.64
CA VAL A 51 9.68 0.28 1.82
C VAL A 51 9.15 1.56 1.16
N ALA A 52 9.09 2.67 1.88
CA ALA A 52 8.66 3.96 1.33
C ALA A 52 9.59 4.43 0.19
N GLU A 53 10.90 4.32 0.38
CA GLU A 53 11.90 4.58 -0.66
C GLU A 53 11.72 3.68 -1.89
N ALA A 54 11.46 2.38 -1.69
CA ALA A 54 11.23 1.44 -2.77
C ALA A 54 9.97 1.80 -3.57
N ILE A 55 8.86 2.09 -2.88
CA ILE A 55 7.60 2.51 -3.51
C ILE A 55 7.80 3.81 -4.29
N ARG A 56 8.52 4.79 -3.73
CA ARG A 56 8.84 6.03 -4.44
C ARG A 56 9.54 5.75 -5.76
N LYS A 57 10.58 4.91 -5.73
CA LYS A 57 11.37 4.54 -6.91
C LYS A 57 10.56 3.79 -7.95
N ILE A 58 9.71 2.86 -7.52
CA ILE A 58 8.87 2.05 -8.43
C ILE A 58 7.82 2.93 -9.12
N THR A 59 7.15 3.82 -8.37
CA THR A 59 6.10 4.70 -8.89
C THR A 59 6.64 5.93 -9.60
N GLY A 60 7.91 6.28 -9.40
CA GLY A 60 8.56 7.45 -10.00
C GLY A 60 8.09 8.80 -9.45
N VAL A 61 7.29 8.81 -8.38
CA VAL A 61 6.81 10.05 -7.75
C VAL A 61 7.93 10.79 -7.01
N ARG A 62 7.75 12.09 -6.78
CA ARG A 62 8.76 12.91 -6.09
C ARG A 62 8.81 12.68 -4.58
N GLU A 63 7.69 12.30 -3.99
CA GLU A 63 7.57 12.11 -2.54
C GLU A 63 6.59 11.01 -2.18
N THR A 64 6.80 10.45 -0.99
CA THR A 64 5.94 9.48 -0.32
C THR A 64 5.78 9.92 1.11
N ARG A 65 4.64 9.61 1.74
CA ARG A 65 4.45 9.85 3.17
C ARG A 65 4.10 8.55 3.89
N ILE A 66 4.57 8.43 5.12
CA ILE A 66 4.17 7.39 6.06
C ILE A 66 3.20 8.04 7.02
N VAL A 67 1.96 7.55 7.08
CA VAL A 67 0.90 8.12 7.91
C VAL A 67 0.21 7.02 8.70
N PRO A 68 -0.31 7.29 9.92
CA PRO A 68 -1.17 6.34 10.60
C PRO A 68 -2.37 5.99 9.72
N SER A 69 -2.72 4.71 9.65
CA SER A 69 -3.88 4.28 8.87
C SER A 69 -5.18 4.75 9.51
N ASP A 70 -6.10 5.24 8.68
CA ASP A 70 -7.45 5.65 9.11
C ASP A 70 -8.28 4.46 9.64
N ARG A 71 -7.86 3.23 9.32
CA ARG A 71 -8.50 2.00 9.77
C ARG A 71 -7.48 1.16 10.52
N LEU A 72 -7.56 1.17 11.85
CA LEU A 72 -6.82 0.22 12.69
C LEU A 72 -7.67 -1.05 12.87
N PRO A 73 -7.28 -2.19 12.29
CA PRO A 73 -8.00 -3.43 12.50
C PRO A 73 -7.83 -3.92 13.94
N SER A 74 -8.81 -4.65 14.48
CA SER A 74 -8.76 -5.17 15.86
C SER A 74 -7.59 -6.12 16.12
N TYR A 75 -7.02 -6.70 15.06
CA TYR A 75 -5.86 -7.60 15.11
C TYR A 75 -4.51 -6.87 15.07
N SER A 76 -4.50 -5.54 14.93
CA SER A 76 -3.29 -4.73 14.80
C SER A 76 -3.16 -3.76 15.97
N MET A 77 -1.96 -3.64 16.52
CA MET A 77 -1.62 -2.59 17.47
C MET A 77 -1.36 -1.25 16.78
N ILE A 78 -0.68 -1.30 15.64
CA ILE A 78 -0.23 -0.12 14.90
C ILE A 78 -0.23 -0.49 13.42
N THR A 79 -0.88 0.35 12.63
CA THR A 79 -0.85 0.27 11.17
C THR A 79 -0.50 1.64 10.61
N ASN A 80 0.54 1.69 9.77
CA ASN A 80 0.92 2.89 9.03
C ASN A 80 0.82 2.57 7.53
N ASP A 81 0.31 3.54 6.79
CA ASP A 81 0.17 3.48 5.36
C ASP A 81 1.27 4.30 4.68
N ILE A 82 1.83 3.74 3.62
CA ILE A 82 2.70 4.45 2.70
C ILE A 82 1.84 4.96 1.56
N GLU A 83 1.74 6.27 1.45
CA GLU A 83 0.93 6.93 0.45
C GLU A 83 1.79 7.70 -0.55
N VAL A 84 1.29 7.76 -1.78
CA VAL A 84 1.87 8.53 -2.88
C VAL A 84 0.87 9.56 -3.38
N PRO A 85 1.34 10.70 -3.93
CA PRO A 85 0.47 11.63 -4.62
C PRO A 85 -0.07 11.00 -5.90
N TYR A 86 -1.37 11.12 -6.11
CA TYR A 86 -2.08 10.60 -7.27
C TYR A 86 -3.07 11.63 -7.80
N THR A 87 -2.96 11.90 -9.10
CA THR A 87 -3.90 12.74 -9.84
C THR A 87 -4.74 11.85 -10.73
N HIS A 88 -6.06 11.97 -10.59
CA HIS A 88 -6.99 11.17 -11.38
C HIS A 88 -6.85 11.47 -12.87
N PRO A 89 -6.62 10.46 -13.73
CA PRO A 89 -6.52 10.66 -15.17
C PRO A 89 -7.80 11.28 -15.72
N GLY A 90 -7.67 12.38 -16.50
CA GLY A 90 -8.83 13.10 -17.04
C GLY A 90 -9.55 14.03 -16.05
N SER A 91 -9.07 14.13 -14.80
CA SER A 91 -9.55 15.14 -13.86
C SER A 91 -9.08 16.53 -14.26
N THR A 92 -10.03 17.45 -14.43
CA THR A 92 -9.78 18.90 -14.50
C THR A 92 -9.58 19.53 -13.13
N ALA A 93 -9.84 18.77 -12.05
CA ALA A 93 -9.63 19.23 -10.69
C ALA A 93 -8.12 19.21 -10.38
N THR A 94 -7.62 20.38 -9.95
CA THR A 94 -6.24 20.65 -9.49
C THR A 94 -5.88 19.97 -8.17
N VAL A 95 -6.75 19.12 -7.62
CA VAL A 95 -6.60 18.56 -6.28
C VAL A 95 -5.92 17.21 -6.34
N MET A 96 -4.62 17.22 -6.04
CA MET A 96 -3.82 16.04 -5.75
C MET A 96 -4.42 15.29 -4.55
N LYS A 97 -4.62 13.98 -4.68
CA LYS A 97 -5.03 13.11 -3.58
C LYS A 97 -3.87 12.20 -3.20
N TRP A 98 -3.78 11.85 -1.94
CA TRP A 98 -2.87 10.81 -1.50
C TRP A 98 -3.56 9.45 -1.60
N LYS A 99 -2.83 8.45 -2.07
CA LYS A 99 -3.33 7.09 -2.24
C LYS A 99 -2.36 6.12 -1.59
N GLU A 100 -2.90 5.28 -0.72
CA GLU A 100 -2.22 4.16 -0.08
C GLU A 100 -1.74 3.13 -1.11
N MET A 101 -0.44 2.85 -1.09
CA MET A 101 0.21 1.84 -1.92
C MET A 101 0.62 0.61 -1.12
N CYS A 102 0.91 0.80 0.16
CA CYS A 102 1.33 -0.25 1.07
C CYS A 102 0.82 0.04 2.47
N SER A 103 0.45 -0.99 3.20
CA SER A 103 0.14 -0.93 4.62
C SER A 103 1.12 -1.79 5.41
N ILE A 104 1.62 -1.25 6.52
CA ILE A 104 2.56 -1.94 7.42
C ILE A 104 1.90 -2.08 8.78
N SER A 105 1.68 -3.31 9.24
CA SER A 105 0.95 -3.60 10.46
C SER A 105 1.80 -4.36 11.47
N THR A 106 1.67 -4.00 12.75
CA THR A 106 2.16 -4.80 13.87
C THR A 106 0.98 -5.57 14.44
N ARG A 107 0.88 -6.84 14.05
CA ARG A 107 -0.24 -7.73 14.39
C ARG A 107 0.02 -8.50 15.69
N THR A 108 -1.06 -8.74 16.42
CA THR A 108 -1.06 -9.45 17.72
C THR A 108 -1.90 -10.72 17.71
N ASP A 109 -2.50 -11.06 16.58
CA ASP A 109 -3.40 -12.20 16.44
C ASP A 109 -2.68 -13.53 16.12
N PHE A 110 -1.34 -13.53 16.14
CA PHE A 110 -0.58 -14.76 15.97
C PHE A 110 -0.76 -15.67 17.20
N PRO A 111 -1.09 -16.96 17.02
CA PRO A 111 -1.53 -17.83 18.12
C PRO A 111 -0.36 -18.39 18.95
N VAL A 112 0.65 -17.56 19.25
CA VAL A 112 1.81 -17.89 20.07
C VAL A 112 2.08 -16.76 21.05
N GLU A 113 2.23 -17.11 22.32
CA GLU A 113 2.48 -16.15 23.40
C GLU A 113 3.77 -15.34 23.17
N ASP A 114 3.67 -14.04 23.44
CA ASP A 114 4.73 -13.03 23.25
C ASP A 114 5.33 -13.02 21.83
N VAL A 115 4.53 -13.34 20.81
CA VAL A 115 4.91 -13.19 19.41
C VAL A 115 4.05 -12.10 18.76
N HIS A 116 4.71 -11.24 17.99
CA HIS A 116 4.06 -10.28 17.11
C HIS A 116 4.43 -10.61 15.68
N VAL A 117 3.60 -10.16 14.74
CA VAL A 117 3.88 -10.25 13.32
C VAL A 117 3.98 -8.86 12.74
N LEU A 118 5.13 -8.55 12.15
CA LEU A 118 5.25 -7.39 11.27
C LEU A 118 4.80 -7.82 9.88
N GLU A 119 3.69 -7.25 9.44
CA GLU A 119 3.13 -7.46 8.11
C GLU A 119 3.41 -6.25 7.21
N ILE A 120 3.78 -6.51 5.96
CA ILE A 120 3.94 -5.50 4.91
C ILE A 120 3.07 -5.97 3.74
N ALA A 121 1.99 -5.25 3.44
CA ALA A 121 1.04 -5.57 2.38
C ALA A 121 1.11 -4.50 1.30
N ILE A 122 1.51 -4.88 0.08
CA ILE A 122 1.75 -3.97 -1.05
C ILE A 122 0.78 -4.27 -2.20
N GLY A 123 -0.04 -3.29 -2.58
CA GLY A 123 -0.98 -3.43 -3.69
C GLY A 123 -0.28 -3.26 -5.05
N LEU A 124 0.01 -4.36 -5.75
CA LEU A 124 0.83 -4.35 -6.96
C LEU A 124 0.15 -3.61 -8.12
N ASP A 125 -1.15 -3.79 -8.31
CA ASP A 125 -1.94 -3.14 -9.35
C ASP A 125 -2.00 -1.62 -9.16
N ARG A 126 -1.93 -1.14 -7.92
CA ARG A 126 -1.84 0.30 -7.64
C ARG A 126 -0.48 0.85 -8.04
N LEU A 127 0.60 0.14 -7.75
CA LEU A 127 1.96 0.57 -8.07
C LEU A 127 2.16 0.80 -9.58
N VAL A 128 1.62 -0.10 -10.42
CA VAL A 128 1.75 0.01 -11.88
C VAL A 128 0.81 1.03 -12.50
N ALA A 129 -0.31 1.34 -11.84
CA ALA A 129 -1.30 2.30 -12.33
C ALA A 129 -0.93 3.75 -12.02
N VAL A 130 -0.04 3.98 -11.04
CA VAL A 130 0.52 5.31 -10.78
C VAL A 130 1.55 5.61 -11.87
N GLU A 131 1.19 6.51 -12.78
CA GLU A 131 2.13 7.10 -13.72
C GLU A 131 2.79 8.32 -13.08
N ALA A 132 4.12 8.37 -13.11
CA ALA A 132 4.86 9.56 -12.72
C ALA A 132 4.51 10.73 -13.66
N THR A 133 3.89 11.78 -13.12
CA THR A 133 3.85 13.08 -13.79
C THR A 133 5.27 13.65 -13.79
N ASN A 134 6.00 13.49 -14.90
CA ASN A 134 7.32 14.10 -15.11
C ASN A 134 7.22 15.63 -15.17
#